data_AF-A0A6N9AZK3-F1
#
_entry.id   AF-A0A6N9AZK3-F1
#
_cell.length_a   1.000
_cell.length_b   1.000
_cell.length_c   1.000
_cell.angle_alpha   90.00
_cell.angle_beta   90.00
_cell.angle_gamma   90.00
#
_symmetry.space_group_name_H-M   'P 1'
#
loop_
_entity.id
_entity.type
_entity.pdbx_description
1 polymer ?
#
loop_
_entity_poly.entity_id
_entity_poly.type
_entity_poly.pdbx_seq_one_letter_code
_entity_poly.pdbx_strand_id
1 'polypeptide(L)'
;MTKKTSVTIYHNQRCSKSRQTLAILNSRLDCDVEVIEYLKSPPSVDQLKSILSMLDMKPLELMRRNESVFKSEKLDQADLDNDDLIAKMLEHPILIERPIVVVGNQARIGRPPEQVLQLL
;
A
#
# COMPACT_ATOMS: atom_id res chain seq x y z
N MET A 1 22.52 -6.30 -21.39
CA MET A 1 21.50 -6.87 -20.47
C MET A 1 20.88 -5.69 -19.74
N THR A 2 19.65 -5.32 -20.07
CA THR A 2 18.92 -4.23 -19.41
C THR A 2 18.56 -4.66 -18.00
N LYS A 3 19.05 -3.94 -16.98
CA LYS A 3 18.71 -4.19 -15.58
C LYS A 3 17.25 -3.83 -15.38
N LYS A 4 16.39 -4.81 -15.08
CA LYS A 4 14.99 -4.55 -14.71
C LYS A 4 14.91 -4.05 -13.28
N THR A 5 14.07 -3.04 -13.06
CA THR A 5 13.72 -2.52 -11.74
C THR A 5 12.62 -3.41 -11.16
N SER A 6 12.89 -4.07 -10.02
CA SER A 6 11.89 -4.85 -9.30
C SER A 6 10.89 -3.91 -8.62
N VAL A 7 9.61 -4.10 -8.91
CA VAL A 7 8.51 -3.28 -8.41
C VAL A 7 7.45 -4.18 -7.78
N THR A 8 7.08 -3.93 -6.53
CA THR A 8 5.98 -4.64 -5.87
C THR A 8 4.78 -3.71 -5.74
N ILE A 9 3.59 -4.17 -6.13
CA ILE A 9 2.34 -3.43 -5.98
C ILE A 9 1.33 -4.20 -5.11
N TYR A 10 0.91 -3.56 -4.02
CA TYR A 10 -0.21 -4.01 -3.20
C TYR A 10 -1.51 -3.59 -3.87
N HIS A 11 -2.14 -4.55 -4.55
CA HIS A 11 -3.17 -4.33 -5.55
C HIS A 11 -4.55 -4.80 -5.08
N ASN A 12 -5.60 -4.07 -5.49
CA ASN A 12 -6.98 -4.53 -5.43
C ASN A 12 -7.66 -4.38 -6.79
N GLN A 13 -8.00 -5.52 -7.40
CA GLN A 13 -8.61 -5.60 -8.73
C GLN A 13 -9.94 -4.84 -8.86
N ARG A 14 -10.68 -4.64 -7.76
CA ARG A 14 -11.96 -3.91 -7.78
C ARG A 14 -11.77 -2.39 -7.76
N CYS A 15 -10.57 -1.90 -7.46
CA CYS A 15 -10.28 -0.46 -7.37
C CYS A 15 -9.76 0.11 -8.70
N SER A 16 -10.48 1.09 -9.27
CA SER A 16 -10.09 1.74 -10.53
C SER A 16 -8.67 2.32 -10.49
N LYS A 17 -8.32 3.05 -9.42
CA LYS A 17 -6.98 3.63 -9.22
C LYS A 17 -5.89 2.57 -9.12
N SER A 18 -6.19 1.43 -8.52
CA SER A 18 -5.29 0.29 -8.44
C SER A 18 -5.03 -0.34 -9.80
N ARG A 19 -6.07 -0.52 -10.62
CA ARG A 19 -5.94 -1.02 -12.00
C ARG A 19 -5.17 -0.05 -12.90
N GLN A 20 -5.46 1.24 -12.80
CA GLN A 20 -4.73 2.29 -13.54
C GLN A 20 -3.24 2.29 -13.18
N THR A 21 -2.92 2.20 -11.88
CA THR A 21 -1.52 2.15 -11.42
C THR A 21 -0.81 0.91 -11.95
N LEU A 22 -1.43 -0.27 -11.86
CA LEU A 22 -0.86 -1.50 -12.41
C LEU A 22 -0.62 -1.41 -13.93
N ALA A 23 -1.54 -0.81 -14.67
CA ALA A 23 -1.39 -0.60 -16.11
C ALA A 23 -0.21 0.34 -16.43
N ILE A 24 0.01 1.39 -15.64
CA ILE A 24 1.17 2.28 -15.77
C ILE A 24 2.46 1.48 -15.59
N LEU A 25 2.55 0.66 -14.53
CA LEU A 25 3.74 -0.16 -14.26
C LEU A 25 3.98 -1.20 -15.37
N ASN A 26 2.95 -1.89 -15.84
CA ASN A 26 3.07 -2.90 -16.89
C ASN A 26 3.40 -2.33 -18.28
N SER A 27 3.16 -1.03 -18.51
CA SER A 27 3.55 -0.38 -19.77
C SER A 27 5.05 -0.08 -19.85
N ARG A 28 5.79 -0.25 -18.75
CA ARG A 28 7.24 -0.02 -18.66
C ARG A 28 8.00 -1.32 -18.99
N LEU A 29 8.88 -1.25 -19.98
CA LEU A 29 9.69 -2.40 -20.44
C LEU A 29 10.82 -2.77 -19.45
N ASP A 30 11.18 -1.83 -18.58
CA ASP A 30 12.25 -1.90 -17.60
C ASP A 30 11.75 -2.26 -16.19
N CYS A 31 10.46 -2.51 -15.99
CA CYS A 31 9.90 -2.94 -14.72
C CYS A 31 9.66 -4.45 -14.68
N ASP A 32 9.94 -5.07 -13.54
CA ASP A 32 9.51 -6.41 -13.18
C ASP A 32 8.49 -6.32 -12.05
N VAL A 33 7.20 -6.43 -12.38
CA VAL A 33 6.10 -6.06 -11.48
C VAL A 33 5.53 -7.29 -10.78
N GLU A 34 5.74 -7.35 -9.46
CA GLU A 34 5.11 -8.31 -8.56
C GLU A 34 3.78 -7.75 -8.04
N VAL A 35 2.69 -8.50 -8.23
CA VAL A 35 1.35 -8.08 -7.79
C VAL A 35 0.95 -8.86 -6.54
N ILE A 36 0.75 -8.15 -5.43
CA ILE A 36 0.28 -8.73 -4.16
C ILE A 36 -1.18 -8.35 -3.94
N GLU A 37 -2.06 -9.34 -3.90
CA GLU A 37 -3.46 -9.16 -3.48
C GLU A 37 -3.54 -8.98 -1.97
N TYR A 38 -3.26 -7.76 -1.49
CA TYR A 38 -3.08 -7.47 -0.06
C TYR A 38 -4.29 -7.80 0.84
N LEU A 39 -5.49 -7.90 0.25
CA LEU A 39 -6.69 -8.33 0.98
C LEU A 39 -6.71 -9.83 1.31
N LYS A 40 -6.00 -10.64 0.51
CA LYS A 40 -5.87 -12.10 0.71
C LYS A 40 -4.55 -12.45 1.38
N SER A 41 -3.49 -11.74 1.00
CA SER A 41 -2.12 -11.93 1.48
C SER A 41 -1.59 -10.58 1.97
N PRO A 42 -2.01 -10.13 3.16
CA PRO A 42 -1.51 -8.88 3.72
C PRO A 42 0.00 -8.96 3.96
N PRO A 43 0.70 -7.80 3.99
CA PRO A 43 2.10 -7.76 4.38
C PRO A 43 2.30 -8.28 5.81
N SER A 44 3.50 -8.71 6.16
CA SER A 44 3.85 -8.95 7.57
C SER A 44 3.92 -7.64 8.36
N VAL A 45 3.98 -7.73 9.70
CA VAL A 45 4.18 -6.56 10.58
C VAL A 45 5.42 -5.77 10.16
N ASP A 46 6.55 -6.44 9.96
CA ASP A 46 7.82 -5.79 9.59
C ASP A 46 7.75 -5.15 8.20
N GLN A 47 7.07 -5.81 7.26
CA GLN A 47 6.84 -5.25 5.92
C GLN A 47 5.97 -4.01 5.99
N LEU A 48 4.88 -4.03 6.76
CA LEU A 48 3.99 -2.89 6.89
C LEU A 48 4.68 -1.71 7.58
N LYS A 49 5.47 -1.97 8.64
CA LYS A 49 6.34 -0.96 9.28
C LYS A 49 7.33 -0.36 8.29
N SER A 50 7.95 -1.19 7.47
CA SER A 50 8.89 -0.75 6.43
C SER A 50 8.19 0.14 5.40
N ILE A 51 7.01 -0.26 4.92
CA ILE A 51 6.21 0.53 3.97
C ILE A 51 5.84 1.89 4.56
N LEU A 52 5.37 1.93 5.81
CA LEU A 52 5.05 3.18 6.52
C LEU A 52 6.27 4.11 6.61
N SER A 53 7.45 3.55 6.93
CA SER A 53 8.70 4.32 6.94
C SER A 53 9.09 4.83 5.56
N MET A 54 8.93 4.03 4.50
CA MET A 54 9.21 4.46 3.12
C MET A 54 8.24 5.52 2.60
N LEU A 55 7.00 5.52 3.10
CA LEU A 55 5.98 6.50 2.78
C LEU A 55 6.11 7.79 3.62
N ASP A 56 6.90 7.76 4.69
CA ASP A 56 6.95 8.81 5.72
C ASP A 56 5.56 9.11 6.30
N MET A 57 4.82 8.05 6.65
CA MET A 57 3.44 8.12 7.12
C MET A 57 3.25 7.35 8.42
N LYS A 58 2.38 7.87 9.29
CA LYS A 58 1.84 7.12 10.44
C LYS A 58 0.80 6.09 9.96
N PRO A 59 0.57 4.99 10.71
CA PRO A 59 -0.46 4.01 10.38
C PRO A 59 -1.83 4.64 10.09
N LEU A 60 -2.25 5.59 10.93
CA LEU A 60 -3.53 6.30 10.80
C LEU A 60 -3.68 7.11 9.50
N GLU A 61 -2.57 7.53 8.89
CA GLU A 61 -2.54 8.25 7.62
C GLU A 61 -2.66 7.30 6.42
N LEU A 62 -2.15 6.07 6.57
CA LEU A 62 -2.29 5.00 5.59
C LEU A 62 -3.66 4.30 5.69
N MET A 63 -4.45 4.56 6.72
CA MET A 63 -5.74 3.90 6.93
C MET A 63 -6.89 4.53 6.16
N ARG A 64 -7.76 3.68 5.63
CA ARG A 64 -8.99 4.03 4.92
C ARG A 64 -10.12 4.35 5.90
N ARG A 65 -10.19 5.60 6.33
CA ARG A 65 -11.19 6.11 7.31
C ARG A 65 -12.66 5.95 6.89
N ASN A 66 -12.92 5.72 5.61
CA ASN A 66 -14.27 5.56 5.06
C ASN A 66 -14.80 4.13 5.16
N GLU A 67 -13.98 3.14 5.52
CA GLU A 67 -14.43 1.76 5.69
C GLU A 67 -15.26 1.61 6.97
N SER A 68 -16.30 0.77 6.95
CA SER A 68 -17.16 0.54 8.12
C SER A 68 -16.36 0.03 9.32
N VAL A 69 -15.41 -0.86 9.08
CA VAL A 69 -14.51 -1.43 10.10
C VAL A 69 -13.75 -0.34 10.86
N PHE A 70 -13.31 0.72 10.18
CA PHE A 70 -12.59 1.82 10.82
C PHE A 70 -13.43 2.49 11.92
N LYS A 71 -14.72 2.66 11.67
CA LYS A 71 -15.67 3.26 12.62
C LYS A 71 -16.09 2.27 13.70
N SER A 72 -16.33 1.01 13.35
CA SER A 72 -16.74 -0.04 14.29
C SER A 72 -15.67 -0.30 15.35
N GLU A 73 -14.40 -0.32 14.93
CA GLU A 73 -13.24 -0.54 15.81
C GLU A 73 -12.76 0.77 16.49
N LYS A 74 -13.41 1.91 16.23
CA LYS A 74 -13.09 3.23 16.81
C LYS A 74 -11.61 3.61 16.67
N LEU A 75 -11.07 3.42 15.47
CA LEU A 75 -9.63 3.55 15.18
C LEU A 75 -9.14 5.01 15.12
N ASP A 76 -10.02 5.98 15.34
CA ASP A 76 -9.71 7.40 15.47
C ASP A 76 -9.55 7.86 16.94
N GLN A 77 -9.60 6.95 17.90
CA GLN A 77 -9.37 7.27 19.31
C GLN A 77 -7.91 7.63 19.57
N ALA A 78 -7.69 8.67 20.39
CA ALA A 78 -6.37 9.20 20.71
C ALA A 78 -5.48 8.25 21.53
N ASP A 79 -6.06 7.19 22.09
CA ASP A 79 -5.38 6.25 22.99
C ASP A 79 -4.74 5.06 22.26
N LEU A 80 -4.99 4.89 20.96
CA LEU A 80 -4.39 3.81 20.16
C LEU A 80 -2.97 4.20 19.72
N ASP A 81 -2.01 3.33 20.02
CA ASP A 81 -0.65 3.51 19.54
C ASP A 81 -0.47 3.00 18.10
N ASN A 82 0.72 3.22 17.54
CA ASN A 82 1.01 2.81 16.18
C ASN A 82 1.02 1.29 16.00
N ASP A 83 1.42 0.54 17.03
CA ASP A 83 1.52 -0.93 16.96
C ASP A 83 0.11 -1.56 16.99
N ASP A 84 -0.81 -1.01 17.79
CA ASP A 84 -2.22 -1.38 17.83
C ASP A 84 -2.89 -1.11 16.47
N LEU A 85 -2.65 0.06 15.88
CA LEU A 85 -3.17 0.40 14.56
C LEU A 85 -2.63 -0.54 13.48
N ILE A 86 -1.35 -0.88 13.53
CA ILE A 86 -0.73 -1.86 12.61
C ILE A 86 -1.38 -3.23 12.79
N ALA A 87 -1.55 -3.71 14.03
CA ALA A 87 -2.21 -4.98 14.30
C ALA A 87 -3.63 -5.01 13.70
N LYS A 88 -4.39 -3.92 13.85
CA LYS A 88 -5.73 -3.78 13.26
C LYS A 88 -5.70 -3.74 11.74
N MET A 89 -4.71 -3.10 11.13
CA MET A 89 -4.53 -3.11 9.67
C MET A 89 -4.26 -4.51 9.13
N LEU A 90 -3.57 -5.37 9.89
CA LEU A 90 -3.29 -6.76 9.50
C LEU A 90 -4.47 -7.69 9.77
N GLU A 91 -5.20 -7.48 10.86
CA GLU A 91 -6.46 -8.17 11.17
C GLU A 91 -7.53 -7.86 10.13
N HIS A 92 -7.57 -6.60 9.67
CA HIS A 92 -8.51 -6.10 8.68
C HIS A 92 -7.77 -5.42 7.53
N PRO A 93 -7.20 -6.19 6.57
CA PRO A 93 -6.43 -5.62 5.46
C PRO A 93 -7.18 -4.56 4.67
N ILE A 94 -8.52 -4.60 4.64
CA ILE A 94 -9.36 -3.58 4.00
C ILE A 94 -9.09 -2.15 4.50
N LEU A 95 -8.55 -1.99 5.71
CA LEU A 95 -8.15 -0.71 6.28
C LEU A 95 -6.92 -0.12 5.60
N ILE A 96 -6.06 -0.92 4.97
CA ILE A 96 -4.84 -0.43 4.31
C ILE A 96 -5.20 0.31 3.01
N GLU A 97 -4.69 1.53 2.85
CA GLU A 97 -4.87 2.31 1.63
C GLU A 97 -4.20 1.65 0.42
N ARG A 98 -4.74 1.91 -0.77
CA ARG A 98 -4.35 1.25 -2.02
C ARG A 98 -4.40 2.17 -3.24
N PRO A 99 -3.66 1.85 -4.31
CA PRO A 99 -2.56 0.89 -4.35
C PRO A 99 -1.32 1.47 -3.67
N ILE A 100 -0.49 0.61 -3.09
CA ILE A 100 0.86 0.96 -2.61
C ILE A 100 1.85 0.32 -3.57
N VAL A 101 2.80 1.10 -4.06
CA VAL A 101 3.90 0.62 -4.91
C VAL A 101 5.20 0.79 -4.16
N VAL A 102 6.03 -0.25 -4.17
CA VAL A 102 7.33 -0.32 -3.53
C VAL A 102 8.39 -0.61 -4.59
N VAL A 103 9.45 0.18 -4.61
CA VAL A 103 10.62 0.02 -5.49
C VAL A 103 11.87 0.18 -4.65
N GLY A 104 12.62 -0.90 -4.45
CA GLY A 104 13.78 -0.91 -3.56
C GLY A 104 13.42 -0.43 -2.14
N ASN A 105 13.95 0.74 -1.76
CA ASN A 105 13.75 1.32 -0.42
C ASN A 105 12.79 2.52 -0.41
N GLN A 106 11.96 2.66 -1.45
CA GLN A 106 11.01 3.76 -1.62
C GLN A 106 9.60 3.23 -1.88
N ALA A 107 8.60 3.96 -1.39
CA ALA A 107 7.19 3.63 -1.62
C ALA A 107 6.37 4.86 -1.97
N ARG A 108 5.30 4.65 -2.74
CA ARG A 108 4.29 5.67 -3.09
C ARG A 108 2.91 5.05 -3.17
N ILE A 109 1.91 5.86 -2.83
CA ILE A 109 0.50 5.52 -3.04
C ILE A 109 0.12 5.99 -4.45
N GLY A 110 -0.54 5.13 -5.24
CA GLY A 110 -1.02 5.48 -6.58
C GLY A 110 -2.30 6.31 -6.57
N ARG A 111 -2.29 7.45 -5.87
CA ARG A 111 -3.43 8.37 -5.75
C ARG A 111 -2.99 9.85 -5.85
N PRO A 112 -2.84 10.38 -7.07
CA PRO A 112 -3.25 9.79 -8.36
C PRO A 112 -2.28 8.71 -8.88
N PRO A 113 -2.70 7.83 -9.81
CA PRO A 113 -1.91 6.67 -10.27
C PRO A 113 -0.51 7.02 -10.76
N GLU A 114 -0.34 8.20 -11.35
CA GLU A 114 0.90 8.70 -11.91
C GLU A 114 1.98 9.02 -10.85
N GLN A 115 1.60 9.14 -9.56
CA GLN A 115 2.57 9.38 -8.48
C GLN A 115 3.62 8.27 -8.38
N VAL A 116 3.30 7.05 -8.80
CA VAL A 116 4.24 5.92 -8.74
C VAL A 116 5.37 6.06 -9.75
N LEU A 117 5.22 6.92 -10.76
CA LEU A 117 6.29 7.22 -11.71
C LEU A 117 7.48 7.93 -11.07
N GLN A 118 7.31 8.52 -9.89
CA GLN A 118 8.40 9.11 -9.13
C GLN A 118 9.35 8.07 -8.51
N LEU A 119 8.95 6.79 -8.53
CA LEU A 119 9.75 5.66 -8.02
C LEU A 119 10.59 4.97 -9.11
N LEU A 120 10.32 5.28 -10.38
CA LEU A 120 10.88 4.58 -11.54
C LEU A 120 12.00 5.39 -12.21
#